data_AF-A0A1Z8YE01-F1
#
_entry.id   AF-A0A1Z8YE01-F1
#
_cell.length_a   1.000
_cell.length_b   1.000
_cell.length_c   1.000
_cell.angle_alpha   90.00
_cell.angle_beta   90.00
_cell.angle_gamma   90.00
#
_symmetry.space_group_name_H-M   'P 1'
#
loop_
_entity.id
_entity.type
_entity.pdbx_description
1 polymer ?
#
loop_
_entity_poly.entity_id
_entity_poly.type
_entity_poly.pdbx_seq_one_letter_code
_entity_poly.pdbx_strand_id
1 'polypeptide(L)'
;MTTRADQPHQSPRRVLITGLGPISCFGLGIEPLWEAMLEGRTGIRLIDHFDASGFASPFAGVLPRDQFDVRKIVPKTYRKATKVMARDTELAVGAAAQAVADAELVTRASDGDDSSTYEPSRTGCHIGAGLIAADVDELTLATATSTDAEGEFDINEWGRTGMGNLTPLWLLKYLPNMLACHVTIIHDCQGPSNTITCAEASSGLSLGESRRVITRGHADLCLSGGAESKINPMGILRQQFAGRLCEAEQADDPAGIVRPFAADAGGGVLGEGGGILVLEAMECALERGIQPIAEFSGFGASQAMAVDSMGLIYDEQDQSVVSAINGALASGGCAPEEVDAILPLGSGIPEMDRVDAQAIKSVFGERADQIPLITLIPYIGLCGAGLGAIAVAVAAQCLREQVLPARIGVTQSGSHGLDSGPCSSRPAELNKVLVFTTSLGGQNVAVLVERWKGGEGQ
;
A
#
# COMPACT_ATOMS: atom_id res chain seq x y z
N MET A 1 20.18 41.16 4.61
CA MET A 1 19.73 40.16 3.61
C MET A 1 20.97 39.46 3.07
N THR A 2 21.41 38.41 3.75
CA THR A 2 22.43 37.49 3.26
C THR A 2 21.73 36.52 2.30
N THR A 3 22.07 36.62 1.02
CA THR A 3 21.57 35.77 -0.05
C THR A 3 21.95 34.31 0.22
N ARG A 4 20.97 33.40 0.08
CA ARG A 4 21.03 31.93 0.21
C ARG A 4 21.98 31.23 -0.80
N ALA A 5 23.01 31.90 -1.30
CA ALA A 5 23.76 31.48 -2.48
C ALA A 5 25.06 30.68 -2.20
N ASP A 6 25.45 30.46 -0.94
CA ASP A 6 26.76 29.87 -0.60
C ASP A 6 26.68 28.60 0.28
N GLN A 7 25.58 27.85 0.25
CA GLN A 7 25.63 26.48 0.77
C GLN A 7 26.21 25.55 -0.31
N PRO A 8 27.28 24.79 -0.03
CA PRO A 8 27.81 23.82 -0.99
C PRO A 8 26.69 22.87 -1.37
N HIS A 9 26.54 22.61 -2.68
CA HIS A 9 25.57 21.65 -3.20
C HIS A 9 25.94 20.27 -2.64
N GLN A 10 25.35 19.89 -1.50
CA GLN A 10 25.55 18.56 -0.92
C GLN A 10 25.01 17.53 -1.91
N SER A 11 25.77 16.46 -2.13
CA SER A 11 25.31 15.33 -2.92
C SER A 11 23.97 14.82 -2.37
N PRO A 12 23.01 14.45 -3.22
CA PRO A 12 21.72 13.94 -2.78
C PRO A 12 21.91 12.74 -1.84
N ARG A 13 21.25 12.77 -0.68
CA ARG A 13 21.32 11.68 0.32
C ARG A 13 20.68 10.41 -0.22
N ARG A 14 21.37 9.28 -0.06
CA ARG A 14 20.82 7.93 -0.34
C ARG A 14 19.81 7.55 0.73
N VAL A 15 18.82 6.74 0.36
CA VAL A 15 17.69 6.40 1.24
C VAL A 15 17.61 4.89 1.41
N LEU A 16 17.66 4.45 2.66
CA LEU A 16 17.58 3.05 3.05
C LEU A 16 16.20 2.72 3.60
N ILE A 17 15.80 1.46 3.44
CA ILE A 17 14.67 0.86 4.13
C ILE A 17 15.23 0.15 5.36
N THR A 18 14.84 0.60 6.55
CA THR A 18 15.34 0.10 7.83
C THR A 18 14.29 -0.61 8.66
N GLY A 19 13.01 -0.50 8.31
CA GLY A 19 11.91 -1.20 8.97
C GLY A 19 10.72 -1.44 8.06
N LEU A 20 10.10 -2.61 8.22
CA LEU A 20 8.94 -3.08 7.48
C LEU A 20 7.76 -3.27 8.43
N GLY A 21 6.68 -2.53 8.17
CA GLY A 21 5.42 -2.70 8.89
C GLY A 21 4.24 -2.97 7.98
N PRO A 22 4.25 -4.03 7.14
CA PRO A 22 3.02 -4.44 6.47
C PRO A 22 2.00 -4.96 7.50
N ILE A 23 0.73 -4.72 7.20
CA ILE A 23 -0.43 -5.29 7.87
C ILE A 23 -1.36 -5.82 6.77
N SER A 24 -1.76 -7.08 6.89
CA SER A 24 -2.57 -7.77 5.87
C SER A 24 -3.55 -8.73 6.51
N CYS A 25 -4.29 -9.49 5.72
CA CYS A 25 -5.19 -10.53 6.22
C CYS A 25 -4.49 -11.67 7.00
N PHE A 26 -3.16 -11.75 6.98
CA PHE A 26 -2.36 -12.69 7.77
C PHE A 26 -1.91 -12.16 9.13
N GLY A 27 -2.10 -10.86 9.40
CA GLY A 27 -1.68 -10.23 10.65
C GLY A 27 -0.77 -9.03 10.45
N LEU A 28 0.01 -8.74 11.49
CA LEU A 28 0.88 -7.59 11.63
C LEU A 28 2.34 -8.01 11.44
N GLY A 29 3.13 -7.19 10.74
CA GLY A 29 4.54 -7.47 10.48
C GLY A 29 4.74 -8.23 9.16
N ILE A 30 5.99 -8.30 8.71
CA ILE A 30 6.35 -8.93 7.44
C ILE A 30 6.28 -10.45 7.53
N GLU A 31 6.56 -11.03 8.70
CA GLU A 31 6.72 -12.47 8.91
C GLU A 31 5.46 -13.27 8.58
N PRO A 32 4.25 -12.94 9.08
CA PRO A 32 3.06 -13.74 8.79
C PRO A 32 2.69 -13.75 7.31
N LEU A 33 2.88 -12.61 6.64
CA LEU A 33 2.68 -12.49 5.19
C LEU A 33 3.74 -13.30 4.43
N TRP A 34 5.01 -13.17 4.83
CA TRP A 34 6.13 -13.84 4.19
C TRP A 34 6.01 -15.37 4.27
N GLU A 35 5.70 -15.90 5.45
CA GLU A 35 5.47 -17.34 5.66
C GLU A 35 4.33 -17.86 4.77
N ALA A 36 3.21 -17.14 4.72
CA ALA A 36 2.08 -17.52 3.86
C ALA A 36 2.46 -17.50 2.37
N MET A 37 3.27 -16.54 1.93
CA MET A 37 3.77 -16.45 0.57
C MET A 37 4.78 -17.55 0.21
N LEU A 38 5.61 -17.98 1.16
CA LEU A 38 6.51 -19.13 0.95
C LEU A 38 5.70 -20.43 0.83
N GLU A 39 4.66 -20.59 1.64
CA GLU A 39 3.80 -21.78 1.67
C GLU A 39 2.76 -21.82 0.54
N GLY A 40 2.55 -20.70 -0.17
CA GLY A 40 1.51 -20.59 -1.20
C GLY A 40 0.09 -20.59 -0.62
N ARG A 41 -0.10 -20.07 0.59
CA ARG A 41 -1.43 -20.01 1.23
C ARG A 41 -2.12 -18.69 0.94
N THR A 42 -3.34 -18.75 0.40
CA THR A 42 -4.20 -17.56 0.28
C THR A 42 -4.80 -17.16 1.63
N GLY A 43 -4.98 -15.85 1.83
CA GLY A 43 -5.74 -15.27 2.93
C GLY A 43 -7.11 -14.74 2.49
N ILE A 44 -7.47 -14.93 1.21
CA ILE A 44 -8.80 -14.67 0.69
C ILE A 44 -9.77 -15.64 1.36
N ARG A 45 -10.88 -15.11 1.89
CA ARG A 45 -11.93 -15.89 2.55
C ARG A 45 -13.27 -15.19 2.43
N LEU A 46 -14.33 -15.88 2.85
CA LEU A 46 -15.66 -15.27 2.99
C LEU A 46 -15.63 -14.09 3.96
N ILE A 47 -16.31 -13.01 3.61
CA ILE A 47 -16.56 -11.89 4.50
C ILE A 47 -17.51 -12.38 5.61
N ASP A 48 -17.13 -12.16 6.89
CA ASP A 48 -17.84 -12.70 8.05
C ASP A 48 -18.41 -11.63 9.00
N HIS A 49 -18.09 -10.34 8.79
CA HIS A 49 -18.59 -9.24 9.63
C HIS A 49 -19.88 -8.58 9.11
N PHE A 50 -20.39 -8.97 7.94
CA PHE A 50 -21.76 -8.71 7.46
C PHE A 50 -22.14 -9.74 6.37
N ASP A 51 -23.43 -9.79 6.02
CA ASP A 51 -23.91 -10.67 4.94
C ASP A 51 -23.51 -10.12 3.56
N ALA A 52 -22.52 -10.77 2.95
CA ALA A 52 -22.01 -10.41 1.63
C ALA A 52 -22.62 -11.22 0.47
N SER A 53 -23.64 -12.04 0.72
CA SER A 53 -24.22 -12.94 -0.30
C SER A 53 -24.88 -12.22 -1.49
N GLY A 54 -25.23 -10.94 -1.34
CA GLY A 54 -25.80 -10.12 -2.40
C GLY A 54 -24.79 -9.42 -3.33
N PHE A 55 -23.48 -9.55 -3.06
CA PHE A 55 -22.43 -8.95 -3.90
C PHE A 55 -21.92 -9.95 -4.95
N ALA A 56 -21.31 -9.42 -6.02
CA ALA A 56 -20.72 -10.25 -7.09
C ALA A 56 -19.69 -11.27 -6.57
N SER A 57 -18.93 -10.89 -5.53
CA SER A 57 -18.05 -11.81 -4.82
C SER A 57 -18.18 -11.60 -3.31
N PRO A 58 -18.49 -12.67 -2.54
CA PRO A 58 -18.53 -12.62 -1.08
C PRO A 58 -17.15 -12.79 -0.43
N PHE A 59 -16.06 -12.80 -1.22
CA PHE A 59 -14.71 -13.04 -0.74
C PHE A 59 -13.88 -11.75 -0.63
N ALA A 60 -13.00 -11.71 0.37
CA ALA A 60 -12.00 -10.68 0.52
C ALA A 60 -10.80 -11.15 1.36
N GLY A 61 -9.67 -10.45 1.25
CA GLY A 61 -8.57 -10.53 2.21
C GLY A 61 -8.89 -9.68 3.44
N VAL A 62 -9.54 -10.25 4.45
CA VAL A 62 -9.97 -9.54 5.67
C VAL A 62 -8.92 -9.69 6.77
N LEU A 63 -8.55 -8.67 7.54
CA LEU A 63 -7.75 -8.88 8.76
C LEU A 63 -8.70 -9.26 9.91
N PRO A 64 -8.63 -10.49 10.46
CA PRO A 64 -9.56 -10.92 11.51
C PRO A 64 -9.58 -9.94 12.69
N ARG A 65 -10.78 -9.56 13.14
CA ARG A 65 -10.97 -8.54 14.19
C ARG A 65 -10.41 -8.97 15.55
N ASP A 66 -10.28 -10.27 15.79
CA ASP A 66 -9.68 -10.84 17.00
C ASP A 66 -8.15 -10.81 16.97
N GLN A 67 -7.54 -10.77 15.78
CA GLN A 67 -6.09 -10.71 15.59
C GLN A 67 -5.54 -9.28 15.65
N PHE A 68 -6.38 -8.26 15.46
CA PHE A 68 -5.95 -6.86 15.47
C PHE A 68 -6.89 -5.94 16.27
N ASP A 69 -6.35 -5.39 17.37
CA ASP A 69 -6.97 -4.34 18.17
C ASP A 69 -5.98 -3.18 18.36
N VAL A 70 -6.24 -2.08 17.67
CA VAL A 70 -5.39 -0.87 17.71
C VAL A 70 -5.20 -0.34 19.15
N ARG A 71 -6.12 -0.59 20.08
CA ARG A 71 -6.02 -0.14 21.48
C ARG A 71 -4.91 -0.85 22.25
N LYS A 72 -4.51 -2.04 21.80
CA LYS A 72 -3.39 -2.80 22.36
C LYS A 72 -2.05 -2.32 21.79
N ILE A 73 -2.06 -1.69 20.62
CA ILE A 73 -0.87 -1.18 19.93
C ILE A 73 -0.50 0.22 20.44
N VAL A 74 -1.48 1.10 20.61
CA VAL A 74 -1.21 2.49 21.00
C VAL A 74 -0.90 2.62 22.50
N PRO A 75 -0.12 3.65 22.89
CA PRO A 75 0.10 3.98 24.30
C PRO A 75 -1.20 4.16 25.07
N LYS A 76 -1.19 3.83 26.38
CA LYS A 76 -2.39 3.90 27.25
C LYS A 76 -3.07 5.28 27.20
N THR A 77 -2.26 6.34 27.14
CA THR A 77 -2.71 7.74 27.04
C THR A 77 -3.48 8.03 25.75
N TYR A 78 -3.22 7.28 24.67
CA TYR A 78 -3.82 7.48 23.35
C TYR A 78 -5.03 6.60 23.06
N ARG A 79 -5.32 5.59 23.89
CA ARG A 79 -6.45 4.64 23.70
C ARG A 79 -7.83 5.29 23.56
N LYS A 80 -8.03 6.51 24.07
CA LYS A 80 -9.30 7.23 23.88
C LYS A 80 -9.45 7.76 22.45
N ALA A 81 -8.34 8.19 21.84
CA ALA A 81 -8.32 8.73 20.48
C ALA A 81 -8.59 7.65 19.42
N THR A 82 -8.44 6.36 19.75
CA THR A 82 -8.79 5.28 18.81
C THR A 82 -10.29 5.23 18.49
N LYS A 83 -11.16 5.83 19.32
CA LYS A 83 -12.60 5.92 19.06
C LYS A 83 -12.94 6.80 17.85
N VAL A 84 -12.01 7.66 17.44
CA VAL A 84 -12.16 8.53 16.26
C VAL A 84 -11.30 8.04 15.10
N MET A 85 -10.88 6.77 15.10
CA MET A 85 -10.21 6.15 13.96
C MET A 85 -11.23 5.40 13.11
N ALA A 86 -11.20 5.62 11.80
CA ALA A 86 -11.76 4.65 10.85
C ALA A 86 -10.80 3.46 10.69
N ARG A 87 -11.28 2.35 10.13
CA ARG A 87 -10.50 1.12 9.94
C ARG A 87 -9.16 1.38 9.23
N ASP A 88 -9.16 2.22 8.19
CA ASP A 88 -7.97 2.64 7.44
C ASP A 88 -6.92 3.29 8.34
N THR A 89 -7.36 4.11 9.30
CA THR A 89 -6.49 4.77 10.28
C THR A 89 -5.94 3.77 11.29
N GLU A 90 -6.76 2.82 11.75
CA GLU A 90 -6.29 1.75 12.63
C GLU A 90 -5.18 0.94 11.95
N LEU A 91 -5.40 0.53 10.70
CA LEU A 91 -4.42 -0.22 9.91
C LEU A 91 -3.11 0.55 9.75
N ALA A 92 -3.17 1.85 9.41
CA ALA A 92 -1.97 2.68 9.30
C ALA A 92 -1.20 2.82 10.62
N VAL A 93 -1.90 2.93 11.75
CA VAL A 93 -1.29 2.98 13.08
C VAL A 93 -0.65 1.64 13.47
N GLY A 94 -1.33 0.53 13.18
CA GLY A 94 -0.79 -0.82 13.39
C GLY A 94 0.49 -1.04 12.56
N ALA A 95 0.43 -0.70 11.28
CA ALA A 95 1.56 -0.76 10.35
C ALA A 95 2.75 0.11 10.82
N ALA A 96 2.49 1.36 11.24
CA ALA A 96 3.56 2.25 11.73
C ALA A 96 4.24 1.68 12.99
N ALA A 97 3.47 1.11 13.92
CA ALA A 97 4.03 0.50 15.12
C ALA A 97 4.93 -0.69 14.79
N GLN A 98 4.56 -1.53 13.81
CA GLN A 98 5.41 -2.63 13.33
C GLN A 98 6.67 -2.11 12.66
N ALA A 99 6.56 -1.11 11.79
CA ALA A 99 7.71 -0.53 11.10
C ALA A 99 8.73 0.08 12.09
N VAL A 100 8.23 0.80 13.11
CA VAL A 100 9.05 1.40 14.17
C VAL A 100 9.74 0.32 15.01
N ALA A 101 9.04 -0.76 15.33
CA ALA A 101 9.61 -1.88 16.06
C ALA A 101 10.68 -2.62 15.24
N ASP A 102 10.42 -2.93 13.97
CA ASP A 102 11.36 -3.60 13.06
C ASP A 102 12.62 -2.75 12.80
N ALA A 103 12.48 -1.43 12.76
CA ALA A 103 13.61 -0.50 12.65
C ALA A 103 14.37 -0.26 13.97
N GLU A 104 13.95 -0.87 15.08
CA GLU A 104 14.51 -0.65 16.42
C GLU A 104 14.54 0.83 16.83
N LEU A 105 13.48 1.58 16.50
CA LEU A 105 13.38 3.00 16.80
C LEU A 105 12.72 3.24 18.16
N VAL A 106 13.31 4.16 18.92
CA VAL A 106 12.67 4.76 20.09
C VAL A 106 11.95 6.03 19.65
N THR A 107 10.63 6.00 19.75
CA THR A 107 9.72 7.14 19.51
C THR A 107 8.90 7.44 20.76
N ARG A 108 8.07 8.48 20.74
CA ARG A 108 7.12 8.80 21.83
C ARG A 108 6.15 7.65 22.17
N ALA A 109 5.96 6.70 21.27
CA ALA A 109 5.13 5.53 21.53
C ALA A 109 5.82 4.44 22.36
N SER A 110 7.15 4.52 22.54
CA SER A 110 7.95 3.52 23.25
C SER A 110 7.79 3.68 24.76
N ASP A 111 7.70 2.57 25.48
CA ASP A 111 7.57 2.61 26.94
C ASP A 111 8.91 2.97 27.60
N GLY A 112 8.91 4.00 28.47
CA GLY A 112 9.96 4.20 29.48
C GLY A 112 11.18 5.05 29.08
N ASP A 113 11.21 5.67 27.91
CA ASP A 113 12.29 6.55 27.48
C ASP A 113 11.76 7.95 27.11
N ASP A 114 12.39 9.00 27.63
CA ASP A 114 12.12 10.40 27.26
C ASP A 114 12.96 10.84 26.04
N SER A 115 13.92 10.02 25.60
CA SER A 115 14.76 10.27 24.43
C SER A 115 14.22 9.55 23.19
N SER A 116 14.23 10.24 22.05
CA SER A 116 13.86 9.65 20.75
C SER A 116 15.13 9.37 19.94
N THR A 117 15.14 8.30 19.15
CA THR A 117 16.28 7.96 18.28
C THR A 117 16.63 9.10 17.32
N TYR A 118 15.61 9.84 16.88
CA TYR A 118 15.75 11.04 16.06
C TYR A 118 14.98 12.20 16.69
N GLU A 119 15.48 13.41 16.45
CA GLU A 119 14.75 14.64 16.80
C GLU A 119 13.39 14.67 16.11
N PRO A 120 12.27 14.93 16.82
CA PRO A 120 10.93 14.97 16.24
C PRO A 120 10.81 15.80 14.95
N SER A 121 11.48 16.97 14.91
CA SER A 121 11.51 17.86 13.74
C SER A 121 12.23 17.31 12.51
N ARG A 122 13.01 16.23 12.67
CA ARG A 122 13.75 15.51 11.61
C ARG A 122 13.04 14.22 11.21
N THR A 123 11.91 13.91 11.84
CA THR A 123 11.06 12.75 11.55
C THR A 123 9.84 13.18 10.74
N GLY A 124 9.85 12.90 9.44
CA GLY A 124 8.72 13.15 8.54
C GLY A 124 7.71 12.00 8.52
N CYS A 125 6.56 12.24 7.90
CA CYS A 125 5.52 11.21 7.76
C CYS A 125 4.62 11.45 6.54
N HIS A 126 4.69 10.56 5.54
CA HIS A 126 3.86 10.64 4.34
C HIS A 126 3.04 9.36 4.21
N ILE A 127 1.72 9.47 4.30
CA ILE A 127 0.84 8.29 4.27
C ILE A 127 -0.20 8.43 3.17
N GLY A 128 -0.25 7.44 2.31
CA GLY A 128 -1.25 7.26 1.28
C GLY A 128 -2.57 6.81 1.89
N ALA A 129 -3.65 7.44 1.47
CA ALA A 129 -5.00 7.11 1.93
C ALA A 129 -5.92 6.99 0.72
N GLY A 130 -6.85 6.06 0.78
CA GLY A 130 -7.90 5.99 -0.20
C GLY A 130 -9.18 6.65 0.27
N LEU A 131 -10.31 6.21 -0.28
CA LEU A 131 -11.60 6.80 0.03
C LEU A 131 -12.19 6.14 1.27
N ILE A 132 -12.04 6.80 2.42
CA ILE A 132 -12.54 6.28 3.70
C ILE A 132 -14.07 6.33 3.69
N ALA A 133 -14.71 5.16 3.77
CA ALA A 133 -16.16 5.08 3.87
C ALA A 133 -16.60 5.40 5.29
N ALA A 134 -17.59 6.29 5.41
CA ALA A 134 -18.31 6.47 6.67
C ALA A 134 -19.00 5.17 7.08
N ASP A 135 -18.96 4.86 8.37
CA ASP A 135 -19.66 3.69 8.91
C ASP A 135 -21.17 3.85 8.69
N VAL A 136 -21.79 2.81 8.12
CA VAL A 136 -23.24 2.80 7.82
C VAL A 136 -24.04 2.92 9.11
N ASP A 137 -23.58 2.28 10.20
CA ASP A 137 -24.28 2.33 11.49
C ASP A 137 -24.30 3.75 12.06
N GLU A 138 -23.24 4.53 11.86
CA GLU A 138 -23.16 5.93 12.31
C GLU A 138 -24.07 6.86 11.50
N LEU A 139 -24.22 6.59 10.19
CA LEU A 139 -25.11 7.37 9.32
C LEU A 139 -26.59 6.97 9.48
N THR A 140 -26.87 5.73 9.91
CA THR A 140 -28.22 5.14 9.91
C THR A 140 -29.22 5.99 10.68
N LEU A 141 -28.91 6.40 11.91
CA LEU A 141 -29.85 7.16 12.72
C LEU A 141 -30.13 8.55 12.13
N ALA A 142 -29.10 9.18 11.56
CA ALA A 142 -29.24 10.48 10.90
C ALA A 142 -30.18 10.37 9.68
N THR A 143 -30.02 9.34 8.86
CA THR A 143 -30.89 9.10 7.69
C THR A 143 -32.31 8.69 8.10
N ALA A 144 -32.46 7.77 9.05
CA ALA A 144 -33.75 7.23 9.48
C ALA A 144 -34.64 8.24 10.20
N THR A 145 -34.06 9.30 10.78
CA THR A 145 -34.82 10.41 11.40
C THR A 145 -35.05 11.59 10.47
N SER A 146 -34.59 11.49 9.22
CA SER A 146 -34.72 12.52 8.19
C SER A 146 -35.80 12.13 7.19
N THR A 147 -37.01 11.84 7.67
CA THR A 147 -38.13 11.43 6.81
C THR A 147 -39.30 12.40 6.89
N ASP A 148 -40.02 12.55 5.79
CA ASP A 148 -41.29 13.28 5.75
C ASP A 148 -42.45 12.47 6.37
N ALA A 149 -43.69 12.97 6.21
CA ALA A 149 -44.89 12.33 6.75
C ALA A 149 -45.24 11.02 6.02
N GLU A 150 -44.75 10.86 4.79
CA GLU A 150 -44.92 9.69 3.95
C GLU A 150 -43.84 8.63 4.22
N GLY A 151 -42.79 8.97 4.98
CA GLY A 151 -41.69 8.08 5.33
C GLY A 151 -40.53 8.10 4.33
N GLU A 152 -40.56 9.04 3.37
CA GLU A 152 -39.49 9.22 2.38
C GLU A 152 -38.41 10.16 2.92
N PHE A 153 -37.17 10.00 2.45
CA PHE A 153 -36.06 10.85 2.91
C PHE A 153 -36.29 12.33 2.55
N ASP A 154 -36.28 13.22 3.56
CA ASP A 154 -36.34 14.68 3.40
C ASP A 154 -35.05 15.34 3.89
N ILE A 155 -34.34 15.98 2.96
CA ILE A 155 -33.10 16.71 3.22
C ILE A 155 -33.31 17.92 4.16
N ASN A 156 -34.51 18.48 4.23
CA ASN A 156 -34.82 19.55 5.18
C ASN A 156 -34.92 19.02 6.61
N GLU A 157 -35.50 17.83 6.80
CA GLU A 157 -35.53 17.16 8.10
C GLU A 157 -34.16 16.67 8.54
N TRP A 158 -33.29 16.29 7.60
CA TRP A 158 -31.86 16.13 7.89
C TRP A 158 -31.26 17.39 8.52
N GLY A 159 -31.55 18.55 7.92
CA GLY A 159 -31.08 19.83 8.41
C GLY A 159 -31.58 20.19 9.82
N ARG A 160 -32.83 19.82 10.14
CA ARG A 160 -33.48 20.15 11.42
C ARG A 160 -33.18 19.16 12.53
N THR A 161 -33.15 17.87 12.20
CA THR A 161 -33.15 16.75 13.15
C THR A 161 -32.02 15.77 12.87
N GLY A 162 -31.92 15.27 11.63
CA GLY A 162 -31.02 14.18 11.26
C GLY A 162 -29.55 14.43 11.63
N MET A 163 -29.02 15.62 11.30
CA MET A 163 -27.63 15.96 11.58
C MET A 163 -27.28 15.94 13.08
N GLY A 164 -28.28 16.14 13.96
CA GLY A 164 -28.09 16.11 15.41
C GLY A 164 -27.76 14.72 15.96
N ASN A 165 -27.97 13.66 15.17
CA ASN A 165 -27.63 12.29 15.53
C ASN A 165 -26.16 11.94 15.23
N LEU A 166 -25.44 12.77 14.48
CA LEU A 166 -24.01 12.57 14.21
C LEU A 166 -23.18 13.08 15.38
N THR A 167 -22.13 12.34 15.75
CA THR A 167 -21.23 12.79 16.82
C THR A 167 -20.39 14.00 16.37
N PRO A 168 -20.07 14.98 17.25
CA PRO A 168 -19.30 16.17 16.84
C PRO A 168 -17.90 15.86 16.27
N LEU A 169 -17.30 14.74 16.66
CA LEU A 169 -15.97 14.32 16.18
C LEU A 169 -16.04 13.41 14.94
N TRP A 170 -17.23 13.19 14.37
CA TRP A 170 -17.45 12.33 13.22
C TRP A 170 -16.57 12.72 12.02
N LEU A 171 -16.41 14.01 11.75
CA LEU A 171 -15.53 14.51 10.69
C LEU A 171 -14.09 14.00 10.85
N LEU A 172 -13.55 14.01 12.08
CA LEU A 172 -12.18 13.59 12.36
C LEU A 172 -11.97 12.09 12.16
N LYS A 173 -13.03 11.30 11.96
CA LYS A 173 -12.91 9.87 11.73
C LYS A 173 -12.64 9.51 10.26
N TYR A 174 -13.13 10.33 9.33
CA TYR A 174 -13.22 9.96 7.91
C TYR A 174 -12.43 10.86 6.95
N LEU A 175 -11.70 11.84 7.46
CA LEU A 175 -10.79 12.62 6.62
C LEU A 175 -9.59 11.77 6.18
N PRO A 176 -9.18 11.78 4.89
CA PRO A 176 -8.04 10.98 4.42
C PRO A 176 -6.75 11.22 5.19
N ASN A 177 -6.51 12.46 5.64
CA ASN A 177 -5.29 12.81 6.37
C ASN A 177 -5.23 12.25 7.80
N MET A 178 -6.27 11.57 8.28
CA MET A 178 -6.31 11.02 9.63
C MET A 178 -5.31 9.88 9.83
N LEU A 179 -4.96 9.14 8.78
CA LEU A 179 -3.89 8.13 8.83
C LEU A 179 -2.57 8.79 9.28
N ALA A 180 -2.12 9.81 8.54
CA ALA A 180 -0.90 10.56 8.87
C ALA A 180 -1.03 11.31 10.21
N CYS A 181 -2.19 11.92 10.48
CA CYS A 181 -2.45 12.64 11.74
C CYS A 181 -2.25 11.74 12.96
N HIS A 182 -2.84 10.54 12.98
CA HIS A 182 -2.70 9.66 14.14
C HIS A 182 -1.29 9.09 14.26
N VAL A 183 -0.64 8.72 13.15
CA VAL A 183 0.75 8.21 13.17
C VAL A 183 1.73 9.27 13.64
N THR A 184 1.66 10.49 13.09
CA THR A 184 2.52 11.62 13.49
C THR A 184 2.35 11.97 14.95
N ILE A 185 1.11 11.98 15.46
CA ILE A 185 0.86 12.18 16.88
C ILE A 185 1.49 11.02 17.65
N ILE A 186 1.14 9.75 17.41
CA ILE A 186 1.62 8.63 18.21
C ILE A 186 3.16 8.58 18.30
N HIS A 187 3.85 8.78 17.19
CA HIS A 187 5.31 8.67 17.10
C HIS A 187 6.07 10.00 17.18
N ASP A 188 5.37 11.11 17.42
CA ASP A 188 5.92 12.48 17.50
C ASP A 188 6.71 12.91 16.25
N CYS A 189 6.15 12.67 15.07
CA CYS A 189 6.74 13.08 13.80
C CYS A 189 6.40 14.56 13.52
N GLN A 190 7.35 15.47 13.71
CA GLN A 190 7.17 16.92 13.54
C GLN A 190 7.88 17.47 12.28
N GLY A 191 8.53 16.61 11.49
CA GLY A 191 9.07 16.94 10.18
C GLY A 191 7.99 17.06 9.09
N PRO A 192 8.39 17.16 7.81
CA PRO A 192 7.45 17.24 6.70
C PRO A 192 6.44 16.09 6.69
N SER A 193 5.15 16.44 6.58
CA SER A 193 4.06 15.47 6.55
C SER A 193 3.04 15.80 5.46
N ASN A 194 2.53 14.77 4.79
CA ASN A 194 1.48 14.90 3.80
C ASN A 194 0.64 13.61 3.71
N THR A 195 -0.54 13.73 3.09
CA THR A 195 -1.38 12.60 2.72
C THR A 195 -1.63 12.63 1.23
N ILE A 196 -1.35 11.53 0.55
CA ILE A 196 -1.52 11.41 -0.91
C ILE A 196 -2.70 10.47 -1.19
N THR A 197 -3.64 10.93 -2.01
CA THR A 197 -4.88 10.20 -2.30
C THR A 197 -5.03 9.97 -3.81
N CYS A 198 -4.41 8.89 -4.29
CA CYS A 198 -4.34 8.53 -5.71
C CYS A 198 -4.60 7.02 -5.91
N ALA A 199 -5.68 6.52 -5.32
CA ALA A 199 -6.07 5.10 -5.38
C ALA A 199 -4.89 4.17 -5.05
N GLU A 200 -4.62 3.13 -5.85
CA GLU A 200 -3.56 2.14 -5.59
C GLU A 200 -2.13 2.75 -5.55
N ALA A 201 -1.87 3.83 -6.28
CA ALA A 201 -0.56 4.50 -6.30
C ALA A 201 -0.25 5.32 -5.03
N SER A 202 -1.24 5.52 -4.15
CA SER A 202 -1.12 6.44 -3.00
C SER A 202 0.09 6.16 -2.10
N SER A 203 0.32 4.89 -1.74
CA SER A 203 1.45 4.51 -0.89
C SER A 203 2.79 4.62 -1.61
N GLY A 204 2.87 4.19 -2.86
CA GLY A 204 4.08 4.35 -3.68
C GLY A 204 4.48 5.81 -3.85
N LEU A 205 3.52 6.70 -4.11
CA LEU A 205 3.76 8.15 -4.19
C LEU A 205 4.22 8.73 -2.85
N SER A 206 3.66 8.24 -1.74
CA SER A 206 4.05 8.68 -0.39
C SER A 206 5.49 8.29 -0.06
N LEU A 207 5.90 7.08 -0.48
CA LEU A 207 7.28 6.64 -0.42
C LEU A 207 8.20 7.52 -1.28
N GLY A 208 7.79 7.82 -2.51
CA GLY A 208 8.54 8.73 -3.40
C GLY A 208 8.70 10.13 -2.82
N GLU A 209 7.67 10.67 -2.18
CA GLU A 209 7.73 11.97 -1.50
C GLU A 209 8.68 11.93 -0.29
N SER A 210 8.61 10.86 0.50
CA SER A 210 9.52 10.66 1.63
C SER A 210 10.97 10.56 1.19
N ARG A 211 11.25 9.84 0.09
CA ARG A 211 12.59 9.81 -0.53
C ARG A 211 13.04 11.21 -0.92
N ARG A 212 12.20 12.01 -1.59
CA ARG A 212 12.55 13.39 -1.98
C ARG A 212 12.83 14.28 -0.77
N VAL A 213 12.03 14.17 0.28
CA VAL A 213 12.21 14.93 1.53
C VAL A 213 13.54 14.60 2.18
N ILE A 214 13.89 13.31 2.29
CA ILE A 214 15.16 12.85 2.86
C ILE A 214 16.32 13.28 1.97
N THR A 215 16.26 13.02 0.66
CA THR A 215 17.31 13.37 -0.30
C THR A 215 17.60 14.88 -0.33
N ARG A 216 16.60 15.73 -0.09
CA ARG A 216 16.75 17.20 0.02
C ARG A 216 17.21 17.67 1.41
N GLY A 217 17.44 16.76 2.36
CA GLY A 217 17.92 17.06 3.71
C GLY A 217 16.85 17.64 4.64
N HIS A 218 15.56 17.56 4.30
CA HIS A 218 14.47 18.11 5.12
C HIS A 218 13.99 17.14 6.22
N ALA A 219 14.38 15.87 6.16
CA ALA A 219 14.21 14.87 7.22
C ALA A 219 15.41 13.91 7.22
N ASP A 220 15.65 13.26 8.35
CA ASP A 220 16.60 12.13 8.47
C ASP A 220 15.87 10.78 8.38
N LEU A 221 14.60 10.77 8.79
CA LEU A 221 13.73 9.60 8.78
C LEU A 221 12.33 10.00 8.32
N CYS A 222 11.66 9.13 7.56
CA CYS A 222 10.24 9.23 7.27
C CYS A 222 9.51 7.92 7.55
N LEU A 223 8.40 7.98 8.30
CA LEU A 223 7.40 6.91 8.31
C LEU A 223 6.53 7.05 7.05
N SER A 224 6.58 6.07 6.17
CA SER A 224 6.03 6.25 4.83
C SER A 224 5.33 5.02 4.26
N GLY A 225 4.19 5.21 3.61
CA GLY A 225 3.46 4.11 2.99
C GLY A 225 1.98 4.43 2.84
N GLY A 226 1.06 3.54 3.22
CA GLY A 226 -0.38 3.76 3.11
C GLY A 226 -1.20 2.61 3.69
N ALA A 227 -2.51 2.83 3.84
CA ALA A 227 -3.46 1.79 4.25
C ALA A 227 -4.83 2.05 3.65
N GLU A 228 -5.61 0.98 3.45
CA GLU A 228 -7.01 1.09 3.06
C GLU A 228 -7.85 -0.11 3.53
N SER A 229 -9.13 0.11 3.83
CA SER A 229 -10.14 -0.93 3.94
C SER A 229 -11.41 -0.55 3.19
N LYS A 230 -11.71 -1.29 2.12
CA LYS A 230 -12.97 -1.15 1.35
C LYS A 230 -13.99 -2.23 1.69
N ILE A 231 -13.75 -3.03 2.74
CA ILE A 231 -14.59 -4.18 3.09
C ILE A 231 -15.79 -3.73 3.93
N ASN A 232 -16.64 -2.91 3.31
CA ASN A 232 -17.92 -2.44 3.81
C ASN A 232 -18.90 -2.36 2.62
N PRO A 233 -20.22 -2.36 2.85
CA PRO A 233 -21.21 -2.40 1.76
C PRO A 233 -21.00 -1.33 0.68
N MET A 234 -20.72 -0.09 1.07
CA MET A 234 -20.50 1.02 0.11
C MET A 234 -19.20 0.86 -0.67
N GLY A 235 -18.14 0.36 -0.02
CA GLY A 235 -16.86 0.07 -0.66
C GLY A 235 -16.98 -1.02 -1.73
N ILE A 236 -17.68 -2.12 -1.41
CA ILE A 236 -17.89 -3.22 -2.36
C ILE A 236 -18.75 -2.76 -3.55
N LEU A 237 -19.88 -2.09 -3.31
CA LEU A 237 -20.76 -1.61 -4.38
C LEU A 237 -20.02 -0.70 -5.37
N ARG A 238 -19.17 0.20 -4.88
CA ARG A 238 -18.39 1.10 -5.76
C ARG A 238 -17.45 0.32 -6.68
N GLN A 239 -16.80 -0.73 -6.17
CA GLN A 239 -15.87 -1.53 -6.97
C GLN A 239 -16.63 -2.45 -7.93
N GLN A 240 -17.81 -2.95 -7.54
CA GLN A 240 -18.71 -3.70 -8.41
C GLN A 240 -19.23 -2.84 -9.57
N PHE A 241 -19.72 -1.62 -9.30
CA PHE A 241 -20.16 -0.69 -10.35
C PHE A 241 -19.02 -0.21 -11.25
N ALA A 242 -17.78 -0.26 -10.77
CA ALA A 242 -16.59 -0.02 -11.59
C ALA A 242 -16.17 -1.24 -12.44
N GLY A 243 -16.86 -2.38 -12.33
CA GLY A 243 -16.55 -3.60 -13.09
C GLY A 243 -15.20 -4.24 -12.73
N ARG A 244 -14.73 -4.04 -11.48
CA ARG A 244 -13.39 -4.47 -11.03
C ARG A 244 -13.38 -5.78 -10.23
N LEU A 245 -14.55 -6.22 -9.77
CA LEU A 245 -14.67 -7.42 -8.95
C LEU A 245 -14.93 -8.63 -9.84
N CYS A 246 -14.38 -9.78 -9.46
CA CYS A 246 -14.77 -11.06 -10.05
C CYS A 246 -16.17 -11.48 -9.57
N GLU A 247 -16.81 -12.33 -10.35
CA GLU A 247 -17.99 -13.10 -9.94
C GLU A 247 -17.51 -14.37 -9.21
N ALA A 248 -18.02 -14.63 -8.01
CA ALA A 248 -17.68 -15.83 -7.22
C ALA A 248 -18.85 -16.24 -6.30
N GLU A 249 -19.05 -17.55 -6.15
CA GLU A 249 -20.04 -18.14 -5.26
C GLU A 249 -19.41 -18.63 -3.95
N GLN A 250 -20.18 -18.68 -2.86
CA GLN A 250 -19.65 -19.08 -1.55
C GLN A 250 -18.97 -20.46 -1.51
N ALA A 251 -19.31 -21.35 -2.47
CA ALA A 251 -18.75 -22.69 -2.58
C ALA A 251 -17.40 -22.75 -3.34
N ASP A 252 -16.98 -21.64 -3.98
CA ASP A 252 -15.74 -21.59 -4.75
C ASP A 252 -14.51 -21.71 -3.84
N ASP A 253 -13.43 -22.27 -4.40
CA ASP A 253 -12.12 -22.32 -3.74
C ASP A 253 -11.47 -20.93 -3.74
N PRO A 254 -11.25 -20.30 -2.57
CA PRO A 254 -10.64 -18.98 -2.49
C PRO A 254 -9.29 -18.87 -3.20
N ALA A 255 -8.51 -19.95 -3.23
CA ALA A 255 -7.16 -19.96 -3.81
C ALA A 255 -7.16 -19.78 -5.35
N GLY A 256 -8.29 -20.06 -6.01
CA GLY A 256 -8.45 -19.95 -7.46
C GLY A 256 -9.22 -18.71 -7.93
N ILE A 257 -9.72 -17.86 -7.03
CA ILE A 257 -10.61 -16.75 -7.39
C ILE A 257 -9.87 -15.66 -8.16
N VAL A 258 -8.75 -15.18 -7.62
CA VAL A 258 -7.95 -14.12 -8.26
C VAL A 258 -6.86 -14.75 -9.11
N ARG A 259 -6.89 -14.47 -10.42
CA ARG A 259 -6.03 -15.10 -11.41
C ARG A 259 -5.28 -14.05 -12.24
N PRO A 260 -4.22 -13.41 -11.71
CA PRO A 260 -3.51 -12.35 -12.41
C PRO A 260 -2.93 -12.84 -13.73
N PHE A 261 -3.11 -12.05 -14.80
CA PHE A 261 -2.64 -12.34 -16.16
C PHE A 261 -3.19 -13.62 -16.79
N ALA A 262 -4.21 -14.26 -16.21
CA ALA A 262 -4.84 -15.43 -16.80
C ALA A 262 -5.76 -15.05 -17.97
N ALA A 263 -5.87 -15.92 -18.98
CA ALA A 263 -6.77 -15.68 -20.12
C ALA A 263 -8.25 -15.61 -19.71
N ASP A 264 -8.60 -16.27 -18.61
CA ASP A 264 -9.92 -16.34 -17.98
C ASP A 264 -9.96 -15.56 -16.65
N ALA A 265 -9.08 -14.56 -16.48
CA ALA A 265 -9.13 -13.65 -15.34
C ALA A 265 -10.49 -12.94 -15.29
N GLY A 266 -11.17 -13.02 -14.15
CA GLY A 266 -12.54 -12.53 -14.00
C GLY A 266 -12.66 -11.17 -13.30
N GLY A 267 -11.57 -10.61 -12.79
CA GLY A 267 -11.56 -9.48 -11.86
C GLY A 267 -10.75 -9.79 -10.61
N GLY A 268 -10.64 -8.80 -9.72
CA GLY A 268 -10.01 -8.95 -8.41
C GLY A 268 -11.03 -9.19 -7.29
N VAL A 269 -10.52 -9.43 -6.07
CA VAL A 269 -11.29 -9.29 -4.83
C VAL A 269 -10.66 -8.20 -3.97
N LEU A 270 -11.45 -7.64 -3.05
CA LEU A 270 -10.92 -6.62 -2.15
C LEU A 270 -10.05 -7.23 -1.07
N GLY A 271 -9.10 -6.44 -0.59
CA GLY A 271 -8.34 -6.70 0.63
C GLY A 271 -8.44 -5.49 1.54
N GLU A 272 -8.24 -5.71 2.84
CA GLU A 272 -7.89 -4.63 3.75
C GLU A 272 -6.46 -4.84 4.25
N GLY A 273 -5.73 -3.75 4.34
CA GLY A 273 -4.33 -3.79 4.75
C GLY A 273 -3.63 -2.48 4.47
N GLY A 274 -2.35 -2.46 4.82
CA GLY A 274 -1.48 -1.33 4.60
C GLY A 274 -0.04 -1.71 4.81
N GLY A 275 0.86 -0.82 4.43
CA GLY A 275 2.26 -0.92 4.78
C GLY A 275 2.77 0.44 5.17
N ILE A 276 3.52 0.50 6.28
CA ILE A 276 4.37 1.64 6.60
C ILE A 276 5.79 1.10 6.61
N LEU A 277 6.69 1.82 5.95
CA LEU A 277 8.12 1.56 5.92
C LEU A 277 8.82 2.68 6.69
N VAL A 278 9.94 2.33 7.31
CA VAL A 278 10.89 3.31 7.79
C VAL A 278 11.91 3.57 6.68
N LEU A 279 11.88 4.80 6.16
CA LEU A 279 12.88 5.29 5.22
C LEU A 279 13.87 6.19 5.95
N GLU A 280 15.15 5.89 5.88
CA GLU A 280 16.21 6.65 6.56
C GLU A 280 17.26 7.14 5.58
N ALA A 281 17.83 8.31 5.88
CA ALA A 281 19.08 8.71 5.24
C ALA A 281 20.18 7.70 5.55
N MET A 282 20.94 7.30 4.53
CA MET A 282 21.95 6.25 4.65
C MET A 282 22.93 6.52 5.78
N GLU A 283 23.51 7.71 5.85
CA GLU A 283 24.48 8.06 6.88
C GLU A 283 23.90 8.01 8.29
N CYS A 284 22.62 8.35 8.46
CA CYS A 284 21.94 8.30 9.76
C CYS A 284 21.68 6.87 10.21
N ALA A 285 21.19 6.02 9.30
CA ALA A 285 20.99 4.59 9.56
C ALA A 285 22.32 3.90 9.94
N LEU A 286 23.40 4.21 9.22
CA LEU A 286 24.73 3.66 9.49
C LEU A 286 25.31 4.19 10.82
N GLU A 287 25.11 5.47 11.13
CA GLU A 287 25.59 6.08 12.39
C GLU A 287 24.93 5.46 13.63
N ARG A 288 23.63 5.14 13.57
CA ARG A 288 22.92 4.44 14.66
C ARG A 288 23.14 2.93 14.68
N GLY A 289 23.85 2.37 13.69
CA GLY A 289 24.27 0.97 13.65
C GLY A 289 23.20 -0.04 13.26
N ILE A 290 22.05 0.38 12.72
CA ILE A 290 21.04 -0.56 12.21
C ILE A 290 21.55 -1.22 10.93
N GLN A 291 21.27 -2.50 10.75
CA GLN A 291 21.49 -3.16 9.46
C GLN A 291 20.34 -2.82 8.51
N PRO A 292 20.61 -2.13 7.39
CA PRO A 292 19.58 -1.84 6.39
C PRO A 292 19.03 -3.12 5.78
N ILE A 293 17.72 -3.12 5.51
CA ILE A 293 17.03 -4.22 4.85
C ILE A 293 17.30 -4.17 3.34
N ALA A 294 17.16 -2.98 2.77
CA ALA A 294 17.38 -2.69 1.36
C ALA A 294 17.61 -1.19 1.14
N GLU A 295 18.01 -0.82 -0.07
CA GLU A 295 18.05 0.56 -0.53
C GLU A 295 16.81 0.89 -1.37
N PHE A 296 16.23 2.07 -1.15
CA PHE A 296 15.26 2.67 -2.07
C PHE A 296 16.02 3.44 -3.15
N SER A 297 16.49 2.73 -4.17
CA SER A 297 17.43 3.29 -5.16
C SER A 297 16.74 4.16 -6.21
N GLY A 298 15.54 3.80 -6.67
CA GLY A 298 14.86 4.49 -7.78
C GLY A 298 13.36 4.75 -7.57
N PHE A 299 12.85 5.86 -8.09
CA PHE A 299 11.43 6.25 -8.05
C PHE A 299 10.98 6.88 -9.37
N GLY A 300 9.83 6.47 -9.88
CA GLY A 300 9.16 7.09 -11.02
C GLY A 300 7.66 7.18 -10.81
N ALA A 301 7.04 8.21 -11.39
CA ALA A 301 5.59 8.37 -11.37
C ALA A 301 5.14 9.05 -12.66
N SER A 302 3.93 8.73 -13.10
CA SER A 302 3.31 9.27 -14.32
C SER A 302 1.80 9.30 -14.18
N GLN A 303 1.14 10.00 -15.10
CA GLN A 303 -0.32 10.07 -15.17
C GLN A 303 -0.75 9.66 -16.58
N ALA A 304 -1.63 8.68 -16.68
CA ALA A 304 -2.32 8.33 -17.90
C ALA A 304 -3.30 9.44 -18.30
N MET A 305 -3.43 9.65 -19.60
CA MET A 305 -4.54 10.45 -20.12
C MET A 305 -5.79 9.58 -20.11
N ALA A 306 -6.62 9.72 -19.08
CA ALA A 306 -7.89 9.01 -19.02
C ALA A 306 -8.84 9.50 -20.12
N VAL A 307 -9.38 8.57 -20.91
CA VAL A 307 -10.37 8.88 -21.96
C VAL A 307 -11.81 8.91 -21.42
N ASP A 308 -12.00 8.44 -20.18
CA ASP A 308 -13.25 8.47 -19.44
C ASP A 308 -13.08 9.12 -18.07
N SER A 309 -14.18 9.56 -17.47
CA SER A 309 -14.15 10.27 -16.17
C SER A 309 -13.76 9.41 -14.97
N MET A 310 -13.86 8.09 -15.06
CA MET A 310 -13.50 7.17 -13.97
C MET A 310 -12.07 6.62 -14.13
N GLY A 311 -11.45 6.79 -15.31
CA GLY A 311 -10.15 6.21 -15.63
C GLY A 311 -10.19 4.67 -15.64
N LEU A 312 -11.27 4.12 -16.19
CA LEU A 312 -11.48 2.68 -16.37
C LEU A 312 -11.11 2.21 -17.78
N ILE A 313 -11.12 3.13 -18.76
CA ILE A 313 -10.78 2.83 -20.15
C ILE A 313 -9.33 3.25 -20.39
N TYR A 314 -8.50 2.30 -20.78
CA TYR A 314 -7.09 2.53 -21.10
C TYR A 314 -6.93 2.63 -22.61
N ASP A 315 -6.16 3.63 -23.06
CA ASP A 315 -5.75 3.73 -24.46
C ASP A 315 -4.78 2.57 -24.78
N GLU A 316 -4.94 1.91 -25.92
CA GLU A 316 -4.01 0.87 -26.37
C GLU A 316 -2.58 1.41 -26.57
N GLN A 317 -2.46 2.72 -26.82
CA GLN A 317 -1.18 3.42 -26.98
C GLN A 317 -0.66 4.02 -25.67
N ASP A 318 -1.32 3.77 -24.52
CA ASP A 318 -0.88 4.33 -23.24
C ASP A 318 0.56 3.86 -22.90
N GLN A 319 1.42 4.84 -22.64
CA GLN A 319 2.83 4.65 -22.23
C GLN A 319 3.09 5.17 -20.81
N SER A 320 2.03 5.45 -20.05
CA SER A 320 2.12 6.03 -18.71
C SER A 320 2.85 5.09 -17.76
N VAL A 321 2.49 3.81 -17.70
CA VAL A 321 3.19 2.81 -16.85
C VAL A 321 4.65 2.65 -17.28
N VAL A 322 4.92 2.59 -18.59
CA VAL A 322 6.29 2.58 -19.15
C VAL A 322 7.09 3.81 -18.68
N SER A 323 6.46 4.98 -18.67
CA SER A 323 7.09 6.23 -18.21
C SER A 323 7.41 6.20 -16.72
N ALA A 324 6.54 5.61 -15.89
CA ALA A 324 6.81 5.43 -14.46
C ALA A 324 7.99 4.47 -14.24
N ILE A 325 7.99 3.31 -14.91
CA ILE A 325 9.09 2.32 -14.82
C ILE A 325 10.42 2.94 -15.28
N ASN A 326 10.44 3.59 -16.44
CA ASN A 326 11.64 4.26 -16.95
C ASN A 326 12.12 5.38 -16.01
N GLY A 327 11.21 6.10 -15.37
CA GLY A 327 11.55 7.08 -14.34
C GLY A 327 12.23 6.47 -13.11
N ALA A 328 11.75 5.30 -12.65
CA ALA A 328 12.36 4.56 -11.55
C ALA A 328 13.75 4.03 -11.92
N LEU A 329 13.88 3.41 -13.10
CA LEU A 329 15.15 2.91 -13.62
C LEU A 329 16.17 4.03 -13.79
N ALA A 330 15.78 5.14 -14.44
CA ALA A 330 16.67 6.27 -14.67
C ALA A 330 17.10 6.95 -13.37
N SER A 331 16.19 7.14 -12.42
CA SER A 331 16.53 7.77 -11.12
C SER A 331 17.34 6.86 -10.19
N GLY A 332 17.31 5.55 -10.40
CA GLY A 332 18.15 4.57 -9.74
C GLY A 332 19.44 4.23 -10.50
N GLY A 333 19.68 4.82 -11.69
CA GLY A 333 20.84 4.50 -12.52
C GLY A 333 20.89 3.03 -12.95
N CYS A 334 19.73 2.40 -13.14
CA CYS A 334 19.59 0.98 -13.43
C CYS A 334 19.22 0.76 -14.89
N ALA A 335 19.96 -0.09 -15.59
CA ALA A 335 19.58 -0.59 -16.90
C ALA A 335 18.47 -1.66 -16.76
N PRO A 336 17.57 -1.82 -17.74
CA PRO A 336 16.55 -2.88 -17.70
C PRO A 336 17.13 -4.28 -17.49
N GLU A 337 18.34 -4.53 -17.96
CA GLU A 337 19.02 -5.82 -17.83
C GLU A 337 19.47 -6.14 -16.40
N GLU A 338 19.47 -5.16 -15.50
CA GLU A 338 19.89 -5.37 -14.11
C GLU A 338 18.71 -5.71 -13.19
N VAL A 339 17.47 -5.73 -13.70
CA VAL A 339 16.28 -6.10 -12.91
C VAL A 339 16.16 -7.62 -12.84
N ASP A 340 16.12 -8.15 -11.61
CA ASP A 340 16.11 -9.60 -11.35
C ASP A 340 14.71 -10.17 -11.11
N ALA A 341 13.77 -9.34 -10.64
CA ALA A 341 12.36 -9.71 -10.46
C ALA A 341 11.44 -8.49 -10.53
N ILE A 342 10.17 -8.73 -10.84
CA ILE A 342 9.15 -7.68 -10.99
C ILE A 342 7.95 -8.02 -10.11
N LEU A 343 7.45 -7.01 -9.39
CA LEU A 343 6.25 -7.06 -8.59
C LEU A 343 5.24 -6.05 -9.18
N PRO A 344 4.45 -6.48 -10.19
CA PRO A 344 3.43 -5.64 -10.82
C PRO A 344 2.21 -5.47 -9.89
N LEU A 345 1.18 -4.74 -10.33
CA LEU A 345 -0.10 -4.76 -9.62
C LEU A 345 -0.68 -6.17 -9.66
N GLY A 346 -0.80 -6.76 -10.86
CA GLY A 346 -1.28 -8.13 -11.06
C GLY A 346 -2.59 -8.40 -10.34
N SER A 347 -3.64 -7.70 -10.77
CA SER A 347 -4.93 -7.62 -10.07
C SER A 347 -5.92 -8.71 -10.41
N GLY A 348 -5.73 -9.41 -11.53
CA GLY A 348 -6.77 -10.26 -12.11
C GLY A 348 -7.87 -9.46 -12.82
N ILE A 349 -7.79 -8.12 -12.85
CA ILE A 349 -8.67 -7.27 -13.66
C ILE A 349 -8.10 -7.26 -15.08
N PRO A 350 -8.81 -7.81 -16.08
CA PRO A 350 -8.23 -8.08 -17.40
C PRO A 350 -7.56 -6.88 -18.05
N GLU A 351 -8.20 -5.71 -17.97
CA GLU A 351 -7.69 -4.50 -18.61
C GLU A 351 -6.44 -3.94 -17.91
N MET A 352 -6.38 -3.99 -16.58
CA MET A 352 -5.21 -3.54 -15.83
C MET A 352 -4.03 -4.50 -16.02
N ASP A 353 -4.30 -5.81 -15.98
CA ASP A 353 -3.28 -6.84 -16.19
C ASP A 353 -2.72 -6.79 -17.64
N ARG A 354 -3.56 -6.45 -18.63
CA ARG A 354 -3.13 -6.19 -20.00
C ARG A 354 -2.14 -5.03 -20.08
N VAL A 355 -2.43 -3.92 -19.42
CA VAL A 355 -1.58 -2.71 -19.39
C VAL A 355 -0.26 -2.99 -18.67
N ASP A 356 -0.30 -3.65 -17.51
CA ASP A 356 0.89 -4.10 -16.78
C ASP A 356 1.78 -4.97 -17.67
N ALA A 357 1.20 -5.96 -18.36
CA ALA A 357 1.95 -6.87 -19.21
C ALA A 357 2.56 -6.19 -20.44
N GLN A 358 1.84 -5.24 -21.05
CA GLN A 358 2.37 -4.43 -22.14
C GLN A 358 3.55 -3.57 -21.66
N ALA A 359 3.45 -2.93 -20.50
CA ALA A 359 4.53 -2.10 -19.97
C ALA A 359 5.79 -2.91 -19.69
N ILE A 360 5.66 -4.11 -19.10
CA ILE A 360 6.79 -5.03 -18.88
C ILE A 360 7.45 -5.37 -20.23
N LYS A 361 6.66 -5.73 -21.24
CA LYS A 361 7.21 -6.06 -22.58
C LYS A 361 7.89 -4.89 -23.26
N SER A 362 7.31 -3.68 -23.15
CA SER A 362 7.88 -2.48 -23.75
C SER A 362 9.22 -2.09 -23.13
N VAL A 363 9.39 -2.26 -21.82
CA VAL A 363 10.63 -1.90 -21.11
C VAL A 363 11.70 -2.99 -21.23
N PHE A 364 11.31 -4.27 -21.07
CA PHE A 364 12.25 -5.39 -20.95
C PHE A 364 12.44 -6.21 -22.23
N GLY A 365 11.68 -5.93 -23.29
CA GLY A 365 11.83 -6.57 -24.60
C GLY A 365 11.78 -8.10 -24.54
N GLU A 366 12.77 -8.76 -25.15
CA GLU A 366 12.88 -10.22 -25.20
C GLU A 366 13.08 -10.88 -23.84
N ARG A 367 13.47 -10.13 -22.79
CA ARG A 367 13.62 -10.67 -21.44
C ARG A 367 12.32 -10.68 -20.64
N ALA A 368 11.27 -10.03 -21.11
CA ALA A 368 10.04 -9.83 -20.36
C ALA A 368 9.43 -11.14 -19.83
N ASP A 369 9.52 -12.23 -20.59
CA ASP A 369 8.99 -13.55 -20.22
C ASP A 369 9.92 -14.38 -19.33
N GLN A 370 11.17 -13.96 -19.15
CA GLN A 370 12.19 -14.63 -18.35
C GLN A 370 12.35 -14.02 -16.96
N ILE A 371 11.88 -12.79 -16.75
CA ILE A 371 11.99 -12.11 -15.46
C ILE A 371 10.90 -12.66 -14.52
N PRO A 372 11.28 -13.24 -13.37
CA PRO A 372 10.32 -13.72 -12.38
C PRO A 372 9.32 -12.64 -11.94
N LEU A 373 8.03 -12.99 -11.99
CA LEU A 373 6.95 -12.19 -11.43
C LEU A 373 6.63 -12.64 -10.00
N ILE A 374 6.44 -11.67 -9.11
CA ILE A 374 5.90 -11.86 -7.76
C ILE A 374 4.52 -11.19 -7.72
N THR A 375 3.47 -11.92 -7.30
CA THR A 375 2.10 -11.40 -7.23
C THR A 375 1.59 -11.41 -5.79
N LEU A 376 0.88 -10.34 -5.39
CA LEU A 376 0.37 -10.20 -4.01
C LEU A 376 -1.13 -10.41 -3.89
N ILE A 377 -1.90 -9.93 -4.87
CA ILE A 377 -3.36 -9.87 -4.76
C ILE A 377 -4.00 -11.27 -4.57
N PRO A 378 -3.49 -12.38 -5.15
CA PRO A 378 -3.98 -13.72 -4.83
C PRO A 378 -3.83 -14.14 -3.35
N TYR A 379 -2.90 -13.51 -2.62
CA TYR A 379 -2.67 -13.77 -1.20
C TYR A 379 -3.56 -12.90 -0.31
N ILE A 380 -3.62 -11.59 -0.59
CA ILE A 380 -4.16 -10.59 0.35
C ILE A 380 -5.35 -9.79 -0.17
N GLY A 381 -5.75 -10.00 -1.42
CA GLY A 381 -6.74 -9.15 -2.11
C GLY A 381 -6.21 -7.75 -2.43
N LEU A 382 -7.02 -6.95 -3.11
CA LEU A 382 -6.68 -5.59 -3.52
C LEU A 382 -6.78 -4.63 -2.32
N CYS A 383 -5.67 -4.42 -1.62
CA CYS A 383 -5.54 -3.52 -0.46
C CYS A 383 -5.48 -2.02 -0.82
N GLY A 384 -5.86 -1.66 -2.05
CA GLY A 384 -6.00 -0.30 -2.52
C GLY A 384 -4.80 0.60 -2.21
N ALA A 385 -5.03 1.74 -1.55
CA ALA A 385 -3.98 2.72 -1.23
C ALA A 385 -2.81 2.16 -0.40
N GLY A 386 -2.99 1.05 0.30
CA GLY A 386 -1.94 0.39 1.08
C GLY A 386 -1.05 -0.58 0.30
N LEU A 387 -1.48 -1.03 -0.88
CA LEU A 387 -0.85 -2.16 -1.60
C LEU A 387 0.60 -1.89 -2.02
N GLY A 388 0.90 -0.70 -2.53
CA GLY A 388 2.25 -0.35 -3.01
C GLY A 388 3.33 -0.45 -1.92
N ALA A 389 3.02 -0.03 -0.68
CA ALA A 389 3.96 -0.18 0.43
C ALA A 389 4.14 -1.63 0.87
N ILE A 390 3.08 -2.45 0.85
CA ILE A 390 3.19 -3.90 1.10
C ILE A 390 4.09 -4.55 0.03
N ALA A 391 3.90 -4.17 -1.24
CA ALA A 391 4.72 -4.63 -2.35
C ALA A 391 6.20 -4.30 -2.18
N VAL A 392 6.53 -3.07 -1.78
CA VAL A 392 7.92 -2.68 -1.49
C VAL A 392 8.47 -3.44 -0.28
N ALA A 393 7.67 -3.70 0.76
CA ALA A 393 8.09 -4.53 1.90
C ALA A 393 8.45 -5.96 1.47
N VAL A 394 7.62 -6.57 0.63
CA VAL A 394 7.86 -7.92 0.10
C VAL A 394 9.07 -7.96 -0.83
N ALA A 395 9.25 -6.94 -1.68
CA ALA A 395 10.44 -6.83 -2.52
C ALA A 395 11.73 -6.74 -1.68
N ALA A 396 11.72 -5.91 -0.63
CA ALA A 396 12.83 -5.81 0.33
C ALA A 396 13.07 -7.14 1.05
N GLN A 397 12.01 -7.86 1.43
CA GLN A 397 12.11 -9.18 2.05
C GLN A 397 12.70 -10.24 1.10
N CYS A 398 12.31 -10.24 -0.18
CA CYS A 398 12.92 -11.13 -1.19
C CYS A 398 14.42 -10.87 -1.32
N LEU A 399 14.85 -9.61 -1.31
CA LEU A 399 16.26 -9.21 -1.35
C LEU A 399 17.02 -9.60 -0.08
N ARG A 400 16.39 -9.50 1.10
CA ARG A 400 16.98 -9.90 2.38
C ARG A 400 17.18 -11.42 2.46
N GLU A 401 16.14 -12.18 2.14
CA GLU A 401 16.15 -13.66 2.26
C GLU A 401 16.76 -14.37 1.04
N GLN A 402 16.93 -13.67 -0.08
CA GLN A 402 17.39 -14.26 -1.36
C GLN A 402 16.48 -15.41 -1.81
N VAL A 403 15.18 -15.18 -1.70
CA VAL A 403 14.13 -16.15 -2.04
C VAL A 403 13.05 -15.45 -2.85
N LEU A 404 12.60 -16.10 -3.92
CA LEU A 404 11.34 -15.78 -4.58
C LEU A 404 10.22 -16.56 -3.89
N PRO A 405 9.13 -15.91 -3.45
CA PRO A 405 7.99 -16.58 -2.86
C PRO A 405 7.28 -17.48 -3.88
N ALA A 406 6.35 -18.31 -3.41
CA ALA A 406 5.49 -19.05 -4.31
C ALA A 406 4.61 -18.08 -5.12
N ARG A 407 4.10 -18.55 -6.25
CA ARG A 407 3.11 -17.84 -7.06
C ARG A 407 1.86 -18.72 -7.18
N ILE A 408 0.72 -18.18 -6.76
CA ILE A 408 -0.58 -18.87 -6.72
C ILE A 408 -1.63 -18.12 -7.57
N GLY A 409 -2.86 -18.65 -7.62
CA GLY A 409 -4.00 -18.06 -8.33
C GLY A 409 -4.19 -18.66 -9.71
N VAL A 410 -3.17 -18.63 -10.57
CA VAL A 410 -3.26 -19.16 -11.93
C VAL A 410 -2.95 -20.66 -11.96
N THR A 411 -3.66 -21.43 -12.79
CA THR A 411 -3.46 -22.88 -12.94
C THR A 411 -2.55 -23.26 -14.12
N GLN A 412 -2.31 -22.34 -15.05
CA GLN A 412 -1.41 -22.49 -16.21
C GLN A 412 -0.66 -21.17 -16.48
N SER A 413 0.44 -21.16 -17.25
CA SER A 413 1.05 -19.89 -17.67
C SER A 413 0.01 -19.03 -18.39
N GLY A 414 -0.13 -17.78 -17.94
CA GLY A 414 -1.23 -16.91 -18.34
C GLY A 414 -1.17 -16.43 -19.79
N SER A 415 -2.17 -15.63 -20.16
CA SER A 415 -2.16 -14.86 -21.39
C SER A 415 -1.11 -13.75 -21.32
N HIS A 416 -0.92 -13.03 -22.43
CA HIS A 416 0.01 -11.91 -22.52
C HIS A 416 1.50 -12.27 -22.53
N GLY A 417 1.89 -13.54 -22.68
CA GLY A 417 3.28 -13.94 -22.97
C GLY A 417 4.28 -13.52 -21.89
N LEU A 418 3.89 -13.67 -20.63
CA LEU A 418 4.73 -13.57 -19.44
C LEU A 418 4.69 -14.90 -18.69
N ASP A 419 5.73 -15.23 -17.93
CA ASP A 419 5.67 -16.34 -16.98
C ASP A 419 4.87 -15.96 -15.72
N SER A 420 3.55 -16.07 -15.80
CA SER A 420 2.61 -15.85 -14.69
C SER A 420 2.06 -17.14 -14.08
N GLY A 421 2.50 -18.31 -14.55
CA GLY A 421 2.00 -19.62 -14.10
C GLY A 421 2.39 -19.95 -12.65
N PRO A 422 1.76 -20.93 -12.00
CA PRO A 422 2.05 -21.21 -10.61
C PRO A 422 3.50 -21.72 -10.44
N CYS A 423 4.15 -21.32 -9.35
CA CYS A 423 5.49 -21.81 -9.00
C CYS A 423 5.68 -21.93 -7.49
N SER A 424 6.52 -22.86 -7.05
CA SER A 424 6.90 -22.98 -5.65
C SER A 424 7.91 -21.88 -5.27
N SER A 425 7.95 -21.52 -3.98
CA SER A 425 9.03 -20.68 -3.47
C SER A 425 10.38 -21.31 -3.78
N ARG A 426 11.39 -20.50 -4.12
CA ARG A 426 12.72 -20.99 -4.46
C ARG A 426 13.81 -19.97 -4.12
N PRO A 427 15.03 -20.42 -3.76
CA PRO A 427 16.18 -19.53 -3.71
C PRO A 427 16.40 -18.80 -5.04
N ALA A 428 16.85 -17.55 -4.95
CA ALA A 428 17.20 -16.73 -6.11
C ALA A 428 18.27 -15.72 -5.72
N GLU A 429 19.25 -15.51 -6.60
CA GLU A 429 20.21 -14.41 -6.44
C GLU A 429 19.54 -13.12 -6.93
N LEU A 430 19.19 -12.24 -5.98
CA LEU A 430 18.46 -11.02 -6.24
C LEU A 430 19.30 -9.81 -5.82
N ASN A 431 19.46 -8.86 -6.72
CA ASN A 431 20.11 -7.57 -6.49
C ASN A 431 19.12 -6.42 -6.63
N LYS A 432 18.22 -6.46 -7.63
CA LYS A 432 17.27 -5.38 -7.88
C LYS A 432 15.87 -5.92 -8.19
N VAL A 433 14.89 -5.46 -7.44
CA VAL A 433 13.47 -5.79 -7.64
C VAL A 433 12.73 -4.52 -8.02
N LEU A 434 12.01 -4.57 -9.15
CA LEU A 434 11.14 -3.49 -9.58
C LEU A 434 9.72 -3.74 -9.05
N VAL A 435 9.18 -2.77 -8.33
CA VAL A 435 7.79 -2.74 -7.91
C VAL A 435 7.07 -1.66 -8.72
N PHE A 436 5.92 -1.94 -9.30
CA PHE A 436 5.10 -0.89 -9.91
C PHE A 436 3.61 -1.12 -9.69
N THR A 437 2.85 -0.03 -9.75
CA THR A 437 1.42 -0.03 -9.50
C THR A 437 0.73 0.83 -10.54
N THR A 438 -0.21 0.20 -11.24
CA THR A 438 -1.20 0.85 -12.10
C THR A 438 -2.44 1.13 -11.25
N SER A 439 -3.05 2.30 -11.38
CA SER A 439 -4.16 2.69 -10.50
C SER A 439 -5.40 3.13 -11.25
N LEU A 440 -6.55 2.98 -10.60
CA LEU A 440 -7.78 3.63 -11.03
C LEU A 440 -7.56 5.15 -11.16
N GLY A 441 -8.03 5.74 -12.25
CA GLY A 441 -7.83 7.17 -12.52
C GLY A 441 -6.48 7.50 -13.19
N GLY A 442 -5.66 6.50 -13.50
CA GLY A 442 -4.50 6.65 -14.39
C GLY A 442 -3.17 7.03 -13.72
N GLN A 443 -3.14 7.20 -12.40
CA GLN A 443 -1.90 7.52 -11.70
C GLN A 443 -1.04 6.26 -11.54
N ASN A 444 0.19 6.31 -12.02
CA ASN A 444 1.12 5.18 -11.93
C ASN A 444 2.37 5.54 -11.14
N VAL A 445 2.94 4.51 -10.52
CA VAL A 445 4.17 4.62 -9.72
C VAL A 445 5.04 3.39 -9.92
N ALA A 446 6.35 3.60 -9.93
CA ALA A 446 7.34 2.54 -9.90
C ALA A 446 8.44 2.86 -8.88
N VAL A 447 8.90 1.82 -8.20
CA VAL A 447 9.93 1.85 -7.17
C VAL A 447 10.96 0.78 -7.50
N LEU A 448 12.23 1.17 -7.52
CA LEU A 448 13.34 0.23 -7.60
C LEU A 448 13.88 0.01 -6.19
N VAL A 449 13.88 -1.25 -5.77
CA VAL A 449 14.43 -1.69 -4.48
C VAL A 449 15.71 -2.47 -4.76
N GLU A 450 16.79 -2.10 -4.08
CA GLU A 450 18.11 -2.68 -4.32
C GLU A 450 18.66 -3.35 -3.06
N ARG A 451 19.33 -4.49 -3.23
CA ARG A 451 19.93 -5.23 -2.14
C ARG A 451 20.99 -4.38 -1.45
N TRP A 452 20.87 -4.25 -0.14
CA TRP A 452 21.95 -3.68 0.64
C TRP A 452 23.13 -4.65 0.69
N LYS A 453 24.21 -4.32 -0.02
CA LYS A 453 25.52 -4.97 0.13
C LYS A 453 26.31 -4.07 1.06
N GLY A 454 26.38 -4.41 2.35
CA GLY A 454 27.17 -3.65 3.33
C GLY A 454 28.57 -3.33 2.80
N GLY A 455 29.15 -2.20 3.23
CA GLY A 455 30.30 -1.53 2.62
C GLY A 455 31.61 -2.32 2.46
N GLU A 456 31.62 -3.39 1.68
CA GLU A 456 32.79 -3.86 0.96
C GLU A 456 32.98 -2.99 -0.29
N GLY A 457 33.48 -1.77 -0.09
CA GLY A 457 33.95 -0.92 -1.20
C GLY A 457 33.38 0.50 -1.30
N GLN A 458 33.25 1.23 -0.19
CA GLN A 458 33.21 2.70 -0.23
C GLN A 458 34.38 3.30 0.52
#